data_AF-A0A9E8MXU7-F1
#
_entry.id   AF-A0A9E8MXU7-F1
#
_cell.length_a   1.000
_cell.length_b   1.000
_cell.length_c   1.000
_cell.angle_alpha   90.00
_cell.angle_beta   90.00
_cell.angle_gamma   90.00
#
_symmetry.space_group_name_H-M   'P 1'
#
loop_
_entity.id
_entity.type
_entity.pdbx_description
1 polymer ?
#
loop_
_entity_poly.entity_id
_entity_poly.type
_entity_poly.pdbx_seq_one_letter_code
_entity_poly.pdbx_strand_id
1 'polypeptide(L)'
;MKNFILLVNILFTLNVSFAQDNESDLFAASTETHLPTNFKDRIGSNGFAFRTLDVGINTKYSEYGSGFFMNKFIMVSSKKLGGLAKRDKATGEGFKSLYCLDIDKNGGLRLPLLFSEL
;
A
#
# COMPACT_ATOMS: atom_id res chain seq x y z
N MET A 1 9.57 34.23 -27.72
CA MET A 1 10.24 33.76 -26.48
C MET A 1 9.41 33.99 -25.22
N LYS A 2 8.89 35.20 -24.98
CA LYS A 2 8.11 35.55 -23.77
C LYS A 2 6.89 34.63 -23.53
N ASN A 3 6.13 34.30 -24.59
CA ASN A 3 4.96 33.42 -24.51
C ASN A 3 5.32 31.96 -24.25
N PHE A 4 6.50 31.51 -24.70
CA PHE A 4 6.99 30.15 -24.44
C PHE A 4 7.39 29.99 -22.97
N ILE A 5 8.10 30.99 -22.43
CA ILE A 5 8.48 31.03 -21.01
C ILE A 5 7.22 31.08 -20.12
N LEU A 6 6.19 31.83 -20.51
CA LEU A 6 4.92 31.87 -19.78
C LEU A 6 4.23 30.51 -19.76
N LEU A 7 4.21 29.80 -20.90
CA LEU A 7 3.56 28.50 -21.02
C LEU A 7 4.28 27.41 -20.20
N VAL A 8 5.61 27.44 -20.15
CA VAL A 8 6.42 26.53 -19.31
C VAL A 8 6.17 26.79 -17.82
N ASN A 9 6.06 28.04 -17.40
CA ASN A 9 5.76 28.37 -16.00
C ASN A 9 4.36 27.92 -15.58
N ILE A 10 3.35 28.11 -16.45
CA ILE A 10 1.99 27.61 -16.19
C ILE A 10 1.99 26.09 -16.04
N LEU A 11 2.67 25.37 -16.94
CA LEU A 11 2.76 23.91 -16.87
C LEU A 11 3.44 23.44 -15.58
N PHE A 12 4.49 24.13 -15.13
CA PHE A 12 5.19 23.80 -13.89
C PHE A 12 4.29 23.99 -12.65
N THR A 13 3.56 25.10 -12.55
CA THR A 13 2.67 25.37 -11.41
C THR A 13 1.49 24.39 -11.30
N LEU A 14 0.97 23.90 -12.43
CA LEU A 14 -0.07 22.87 -12.44
C LEU A 14 0.46 21.56 -11.85
N ASN A 15 1.64 21.10 -12.27
CA ASN A 15 2.22 19.84 -11.78
C ASN A 15 2.53 19.87 -10.27
N VAL A 16 2.98 21.02 -9.72
CA VAL A 16 3.25 21.14 -8.27
C VAL A 16 1.96 21.09 -7.45
N SER A 17 0.86 21.66 -7.97
CA SER A 17 -0.42 21.69 -7.25
C SER A 17 -1.11 20.31 -7.21
N PHE A 18 -0.87 19.45 -8.22
CA PHE A 18 -1.34 18.06 -8.22
C PHE A 18 -0.51 17.13 -7.33
N ALA A 19 0.67 17.57 -6.86
CA ALA A 19 1.57 16.77 -6.03
C ALA A 19 1.44 17.03 -4.52
N GLN A 20 0.58 17.96 -4.10
CA GLN A 20 0.22 18.14 -2.69
C GLN A 20 -1.14 17.50 -2.43
N ASP A 21 -1.12 16.22 -2.09
CA ASP A 21 -2.14 15.66 -1.23
C ASP A 21 -2.09 16.39 0.11
N ASN A 22 -3.20 17.04 0.48
CA ASN A 22 -3.38 17.52 1.85
C ASN A 22 -3.63 16.29 2.74
N GLU A 23 -2.58 15.51 3.00
CA GLU A 23 -2.60 14.56 4.10
C GLU A 23 -2.55 15.39 5.38
N SER A 24 -3.72 15.81 5.84
CA SER A 24 -3.87 16.40 7.17
C SER A 24 -3.49 15.33 8.19
N ASP A 25 -2.24 15.35 8.63
CA ASP A 25 -1.64 14.81 9.86
C ASP A 25 -2.57 13.94 10.72
N LEU A 26 -3.02 12.80 10.19
CA LEU A 26 -3.72 11.78 10.98
C LEU A 26 -2.71 10.85 11.68
N PHE A 27 -1.48 10.79 11.15
CA PHE A 27 -0.41 9.92 11.66
C PHE A 27 0.51 10.61 12.69
N ALA A 28 0.72 11.93 12.61
CA ALA A 28 1.55 12.67 13.57
C ALA A 28 1.00 12.66 15.01
N ALA A 29 -0.31 12.42 15.17
CA ALA A 29 -0.96 12.34 16.49
C ALA A 29 -0.80 10.98 17.19
N SER A 30 -0.24 9.96 16.53
CA SER A 30 -0.16 8.60 17.09
C SER A 30 1.17 8.27 17.77
N THR A 31 2.18 9.13 17.66
CA THR A 31 3.48 8.90 18.31
C THR A 31 3.59 9.73 19.59
N GLU A 32 3.23 9.06 20.68
CA GLU A 32 3.79 9.22 22.04
C GLU A 32 3.31 10.41 22.91
N THR A 33 2.85 10.01 24.11
CA THR A 33 2.73 10.76 25.37
C THR A 33 1.44 11.56 25.66
N HIS A 34 0.62 10.96 26.55
CA HIS A 34 -0.49 11.55 27.31
C HIS A 34 -1.69 12.10 26.53
N LEU A 35 -2.51 11.21 25.97
CA LEU A 35 -3.87 11.59 25.58
C LEU A 35 -4.72 11.84 26.86
N PRO A 36 -5.37 13.01 27.00
CA PRO A 36 -6.41 13.20 28.01
C PRO A 36 -7.52 12.17 27.76
N THR A 37 -8.10 11.67 28.83
CA THR A 37 -9.08 10.56 28.92
C THR A 37 -10.33 10.66 28.03
N ASN A 38 -10.48 11.73 27.25
CA ASN A 38 -11.70 12.07 26.50
C ASN A 38 -11.57 11.88 24.98
N PHE A 39 -10.46 11.33 24.47
CA PHE A 39 -10.33 11.08 23.02
C PHE A 39 -11.09 9.84 22.55
N LYS A 40 -11.31 8.86 23.44
CA LYS A 40 -12.10 7.65 23.16
C LYS A 40 -13.59 7.95 22.92
N ASP A 41 -14.11 9.03 23.49
CA ASP A 41 -15.54 9.38 23.41
C ASP A 41 -15.91 10.14 22.12
N ARG A 42 -14.91 10.49 21.28
CA ARG A 42 -15.12 11.25 20.03
C ARG A 42 -15.26 10.39 18.79
N ILE A 43 -14.92 9.11 18.84
CA ILE A 43 -15.25 8.16 17.77
C ILE A 43 -16.65 7.65 18.08
N GLY A 44 -17.66 8.36 17.56
CA GLY A 44 -19.06 8.01 17.75
C GLY A 44 -19.41 6.62 17.20
N SER A 45 -20.62 6.15 17.49
CA SER A 45 -21.20 4.92 16.93
C SER A 45 -21.43 4.96 15.41
N ASN A 46 -20.93 5.98 14.72
CA ASN A 46 -21.05 6.22 13.28
C ASN A 46 -20.13 5.33 12.43
N GLY A 47 -19.41 4.38 13.05
CA GLY A 47 -18.81 3.24 12.33
C GLY A 47 -17.41 3.48 11.76
N PHE A 48 -16.73 4.57 12.12
CA PHE A 48 -15.35 4.86 11.67
C PHE A 48 -14.27 4.25 12.58
N ALA A 49 -14.64 3.28 13.42
CA ALA A 49 -13.69 2.50 14.19
C ALA A 49 -13.17 1.33 13.34
N PHE A 50 -12.04 1.53 12.66
CA PHE A 50 -11.41 0.49 11.85
C PHE A 50 -10.35 -0.25 12.67
N ARG A 51 -10.30 -1.57 12.49
CA ARG A 51 -9.17 -2.37 12.95
C ARG A 51 -8.17 -2.49 11.81
N THR A 52 -6.97 -1.99 12.01
CA THR A 52 -5.83 -2.25 11.12
C THR A 52 -5.22 -3.60 11.46
N LEU A 53 -4.74 -4.30 10.44
CA LEU A 53 -4.07 -5.59 10.56
C LEU A 53 -2.76 -5.50 9.81
N ASP A 54 -1.71 -6.10 10.39
CA ASP A 54 -0.48 -6.33 9.65
C ASP A 54 -0.72 -7.44 8.62
N VAL A 55 -0.47 -7.10 7.36
CA VAL A 55 -0.66 -7.99 6.21
C VAL A 55 0.61 -8.79 5.89
N GLY A 56 1.74 -8.53 6.55
CA GLY A 56 2.99 -9.27 6.37
C GLY A 56 3.63 -9.13 4.98
N ILE A 57 3.31 -8.05 4.26
CA ILE A 57 3.90 -7.69 2.95
C ILE A 57 5.12 -6.78 3.15
N ASN A 58 5.83 -6.42 2.07
CA ASN A 58 7.07 -5.64 2.11
C ASN A 58 8.23 -6.34 2.85
N THR A 59 8.42 -7.63 2.58
CA THR A 59 9.58 -8.37 3.06
C THR A 59 10.78 -8.18 2.12
N LYS A 60 11.89 -8.87 2.40
CA LYS A 60 13.06 -8.94 1.49
C LYS A 60 12.74 -9.46 0.08
N TYR A 61 11.56 -10.03 -0.14
CA TYR A 61 11.10 -10.49 -1.46
C TYR A 61 10.26 -9.45 -2.20
N SER A 62 10.26 -8.19 -1.73
CA SER A 62 9.68 -7.02 -2.40
C SER A 62 8.21 -7.23 -2.80
N GLU A 63 7.36 -7.47 -1.80
CA GLU A 63 5.92 -7.59 -1.97
C GLU A 63 5.19 -6.25 -1.89
N TYR A 64 4.25 -6.02 -2.80
CA TYR A 64 3.31 -4.92 -2.74
C TYR A 64 1.91 -5.37 -3.12
N GLY A 65 0.91 -4.71 -2.54
CA GLY A 65 -0.50 -4.98 -2.85
C GLY A 65 -0.84 -4.52 -4.26
N SER A 66 -1.56 -5.36 -5.00
CA SER A 66 -2.13 -5.00 -6.31
C SER A 66 -3.58 -4.57 -6.18
N GLY A 67 -4.38 -5.26 -5.36
CA GLY A 67 -5.79 -4.95 -5.20
C GLY A 67 -6.59 -6.09 -4.55
N PHE A 68 -7.91 -5.93 -4.57
CA PHE A 68 -8.86 -6.90 -4.02
C PHE A 68 -9.79 -7.40 -5.13
N PHE A 69 -10.05 -8.71 -5.15
CA PHE A 69 -11.03 -9.30 -6.03
C PHE A 69 -11.83 -10.35 -5.26
N MET A 70 -13.15 -10.14 -5.16
CA MET A 70 -14.01 -10.92 -4.28
C MET A 70 -13.44 -10.94 -2.85
N ASN A 71 -13.39 -12.11 -2.21
CA ASN A 71 -12.86 -12.29 -0.86
C ASN A 71 -11.35 -12.63 -0.87
N LYS A 72 -10.61 -12.08 -1.84
CA LYS A 72 -9.18 -12.36 -2.05
C LYS A 72 -8.38 -11.09 -2.18
N PHE A 73 -7.21 -11.09 -1.56
CA PHE A 73 -6.19 -10.06 -1.71
C PHE A 73 -5.17 -10.51 -2.76
N ILE A 74 -4.92 -9.63 -3.74
CA ILE A 74 -3.97 -9.86 -4.82
C ILE A 74 -2.69 -9.08 -4.49
N MET A 75 -1.57 -9.78 -4.44
CA MET A 75 -0.25 -9.17 -4.23
C MET A 75 0.71 -9.54 -5.36
N VAL A 76 1.67 -8.67 -5.59
CA VAL A 76 2.83 -8.95 -6.42
C VAL A 76 4.00 -9.28 -5.50
N SER A 77 4.72 -10.37 -5.78
CA SER A 77 5.86 -10.79 -4.95
C SER A 77 6.96 -11.42 -5.80
N SER A 78 8.23 -11.16 -5.44
CA SER A 78 9.38 -11.93 -5.95
C SER A 78 9.64 -13.20 -5.12
N LYS A 79 8.83 -13.48 -4.10
CA LYS A 79 8.89 -14.71 -3.32
C LYS A 79 8.50 -15.84 -4.25
N LYS A 80 9.41 -16.78 -4.47
CA LYS A 80 9.10 -18.01 -5.21
C LYS A 80 8.70 -19.09 -4.21
N LEU A 81 7.60 -19.79 -4.48
CA LEU A 81 7.28 -21.04 -3.78
C LEU A 81 8.24 -22.13 -4.32
N GLY A 82 9.45 -22.24 -3.74
CA GLY A 82 10.47 -23.25 -4.10
C GLY A 82 11.89 -22.71 -4.24
N GLY A 83 12.89 -23.61 -4.16
CA GLY A 83 14.32 -23.26 -3.97
C GLY A 83 15.10 -22.71 -5.17
N LEU A 84 14.53 -22.71 -6.38
CA LEU A 84 15.22 -22.29 -7.61
C LEU A 84 14.76 -20.92 -8.09
N ALA A 85 14.90 -19.90 -7.24
CA ALA A 85 14.56 -18.53 -7.59
C ALA A 85 15.58 -17.96 -8.60
N LYS A 86 15.10 -17.51 -9.77
CA LYS A 86 15.92 -16.82 -10.76
C LYS A 86 15.90 -15.32 -10.47
N ARG A 87 17.03 -14.67 -10.72
CA ARG A 87 17.16 -13.20 -10.70
C ARG A 87 17.46 -12.71 -12.10
N ASP A 88 16.99 -11.50 -12.40
CA ASP A 88 17.38 -10.79 -13.59
C ASP A 88 18.87 -10.43 -13.52
N LYS A 89 19.60 -10.59 -14.63
CA LYS A 89 21.06 -10.38 -14.66
C LYS A 89 21.45 -8.90 -14.74
N ALA A 90 20.56 -8.06 -15.26
CA ALA A 90 20.82 -6.63 -15.41
C ALA A 90 20.43 -5.86 -14.15
N THR A 91 19.27 -6.16 -13.55
CA THR A 91 18.78 -5.45 -12.36
C THR A 91 19.15 -6.13 -11.05
N GLY A 92 19.47 -7.44 -11.07
CA GLY A 92 19.68 -8.23 -9.87
C GLY A 92 18.40 -8.55 -9.09
N GLU A 93 17.24 -8.13 -9.58
CA GLU A 93 15.95 -8.34 -8.91
C GLU A 93 15.39 -9.74 -9.17
N GLY A 94 14.62 -10.26 -8.22
CA GLY A 94 13.87 -11.50 -8.41
C GLY A 94 12.65 -11.26 -9.31
N PHE A 95 12.38 -12.17 -10.25
CA PHE A 95 11.17 -12.12 -11.06
C PHE A 95 9.93 -12.10 -10.17
N LYS A 96 8.99 -11.20 -10.48
CA LYS A 96 7.76 -11.01 -9.75
C LYS A 96 6.65 -11.88 -10.33
N SER A 97 5.78 -12.38 -9.46
CA SER A 97 4.57 -13.10 -9.84
C SER A 97 3.38 -12.59 -9.04
N LEU A 98 2.20 -12.80 -9.60
CA LEU A 98 0.95 -12.52 -8.91
C LEU A 98 0.60 -13.68 -7.98
N TYR A 99 0.26 -13.32 -6.76
CA TYR A 99 -0.20 -14.24 -5.74
C TYR A 99 -1.56 -13.80 -5.23
N CYS A 100 -2.34 -14.80 -4.81
CA CYS A 100 -3.68 -14.60 -4.30
C CYS A 100 -3.78 -15.19 -2.90
N LEU A 101 -4.31 -14.39 -1.97
CA LEU A 101 -4.46 -14.74 -0.56
C LEU A 101 -5.95 -14.67 -0.23
N ASP A 102 -6.48 -15.72 0.40
CA ASP A 102 -7.83 -15.66 0.95
C ASP A 102 -7.87 -14.72 2.15
N ILE A 103 -8.94 -13.95 2.24
CA ILE A 103 -9.22 -13.09 3.39
C ILE A 103 -10.15 -13.85 4.34
N ASP A 104 -9.73 -14.07 5.57
CA ASP A 104 -10.59 -14.74 6.55
C ASP A 104 -11.71 -13.81 7.08
N LYS A 105 -12.65 -14.37 7.84
CA LYS A 105 -13.76 -13.63 8.44
C LYS A 105 -13.35 -12.46 9.36
N ASN A 106 -12.11 -12.47 9.84
CA ASN A 106 -11.53 -11.45 10.70
C ASN A 106 -10.70 -10.44 9.91
N GLY A 107 -10.56 -10.59 8.58
CA GLY A 107 -9.71 -9.76 7.72
C GLY A 107 -8.25 -10.23 7.62
N GLY A 108 -7.90 -11.37 8.23
CA GLY A 108 -6.56 -11.94 8.17
C GLY A 108 -6.27 -12.56 6.80
N LEU A 109 -5.02 -12.49 6.36
CA LEU A 109 -4.57 -13.05 5.08
C LEU A 109 -4.06 -14.49 5.25
N ARG A 110 -4.52 -15.40 4.40
CA ARG A 110 -4.07 -16.81 4.39
C ARG A 110 -2.84 -17.01 3.50
N LEU A 111 -2.39 -18.25 3.36
CA LEU A 111 -1.22 -18.62 2.57
C LEU A 111 -1.37 -18.14 1.10
N PRO A 112 -0.37 -17.46 0.54
CA PRO A 112 -0.41 -17.04 -0.86
C PRO A 112 -0.29 -18.23 -1.81
N LEU A 113 -1.21 -18.30 -2.77
CA LEU A 113 -1.20 -19.23 -3.90
C LEU A 113 -0.85 -18.49 -5.19
N LEU A 114 -0.26 -19.19 -6.16
CA LEU A 114 0.01 -18.61 -7.47
C LEU A 114 -1.31 -18.22 -8.13
N PHE A 115 -1.37 -17.02 -8.69
CA PHE A 115 -2.59 -16.51 -9.32
C PHE A 115 -3.04 -17.38 -10.51
N SER A 116 -2.10 -18.06 -11.19
CA SER A 116 -2.38 -18.95 -12.31
C SER A 116 -2.94 -20.33 -11.93
N GLU A 117 -2.91 -20.68 -10.64
CA GLU A 117 -3.40 -21.99 -10.14
C GLU A 117 -4.85 -21.91 -9.65
N LEU A 118 -5.50 -20.76 -9.80
CA LEU A 118 -6.88 -20.49 -9.40
C LEU A 118 -7.89 -20.72 -10.53
#